data_AF-A0A831KAD0-F1
#
_entry.id   AF-A0A831KAD0-F1
#
_cell.length_a   1.000
_cell.length_b   1.000
_cell.length_c   1.000
_cell.angle_alpha   90.00
_cell.angle_beta   90.00
_cell.angle_gamma   90.00
#
_symmetry.space_group_name_H-M   'P 1'
#
loop_
_entity.id
_entity.type
_entity.pdbx_description
1 polymer ?
#
loop_
_entity_poly.entity_id
_entity_poly.type
_entity_poly.pdbx_seq_one_letter_code
_entity_poly.pdbx_strand_id
1 'polypeptide(L)'
;MSRNPYTLDDAPKVKESICAFFDILGFKEKVNSAKNLDISNERLKHFHSSLRVSANFLENKKYELVTEDGISVIKEKDAYINDYSLRIFSDCFVIGYPLKDYNKIGWQGGKEIFTIMEKLSQFQLRMSLCGYLLRGAITIGELYMDNDI
;
A
#
# COMPACT_ATOMS: atom_id res chain seq x y z
N MET A 1 4.76 12.57 -8.36
CA MET A 1 4.58 11.12 -8.56
C MET A 1 5.79 10.41 -7.98
N SER A 2 5.58 9.44 -7.07
CA SER A 2 6.65 8.60 -6.52
C SER A 2 7.28 7.78 -7.66
N ARG A 3 8.62 7.69 -7.71
CA ARG A 3 9.33 6.85 -8.70
C ARG A 3 9.07 5.37 -8.38
N ASN A 4 8.47 4.63 -9.33
CA ASN A 4 8.24 3.19 -9.21
C ASN A 4 9.58 2.44 -9.37
N PRO A 5 9.99 1.60 -8.41
CA PRO A 5 11.28 0.92 -8.46
C PRO A 5 11.42 -0.08 -9.61
N TYR A 6 10.33 -0.48 -10.28
CA TYR A 6 10.33 -1.40 -11.43
C TYR A 6 10.49 -0.71 -12.79
N THR A 7 10.43 0.63 -12.84
CA THR A 7 10.50 1.42 -14.08
C THR A 7 11.58 2.51 -14.05
N LEU A 8 12.51 2.47 -13.08
CA LEU A 8 13.57 3.47 -12.88
C LEU A 8 14.50 3.69 -14.09
N ASP A 9 14.60 2.74 -15.01
CA ASP A 9 15.50 2.78 -16.17
C ASP A 9 14.76 2.99 -17.51
N ASP A 10 13.53 3.53 -17.49
CA ASP A 10 12.63 3.73 -18.66
C ASP A 10 12.26 2.44 -19.44
N ALA A 11 12.66 1.27 -18.94
CA ALA A 11 12.26 -0.04 -19.45
C ALA A 11 11.65 -0.91 -18.33
N PRO A 12 10.51 -1.57 -18.56
CA PRO A 12 9.94 -2.58 -17.67
C PRO A 12 10.97 -3.64 -17.29
N LYS A 13 11.19 -3.87 -15.99
CA LYS A 13 12.16 -4.87 -15.53
C LYS A 13 11.58 -5.74 -14.43
N VAL A 14 11.63 -7.05 -14.67
CA VAL A 14 11.39 -8.06 -13.63
C VAL A 14 12.55 -8.02 -12.64
N LYS A 15 12.23 -8.03 -11.35
CA LYS A 15 13.19 -8.04 -10.25
C LYS A 15 12.83 -9.14 -9.27
N GLU A 16 13.84 -9.78 -8.69
CA GLU A 16 13.64 -10.60 -7.50
C GLU A 16 13.10 -9.69 -6.38
N SER A 17 11.93 -10.00 -5.86
CA SER A 17 11.20 -9.11 -4.97
C SER A 17 10.51 -9.89 -3.86
N ILE A 18 10.29 -9.20 -2.75
CA ILE A 18 9.26 -9.60 -1.79
C ILE A 18 7.93 -9.07 -2.31
N CYS A 19 6.97 -9.96 -2.46
CA CYS A 19 5.61 -9.66 -2.89
C CYS A 19 4.63 -9.94 -1.76
N ALA A 20 3.87 -8.93 -1.39
CA ALA A 20 2.84 -9.01 -0.37
C ALA A 20 1.48 -8.81 -1.05
N PHE A 21 0.65 -9.86 -1.11
CA PHE A 21 -0.63 -9.86 -1.80
C PHE A 21 -1.75 -10.12 -0.79
N PHE A 22 -2.71 -9.20 -0.70
CA PHE A 22 -3.81 -9.26 0.27
C PHE A 22 -5.14 -8.88 -0.36
N ASP A 23 -6.23 -9.41 0.21
CA ASP A 23 -7.60 -9.01 -0.06
C ASP A 23 -8.33 -8.62 1.25
N ILE A 24 -9.57 -8.16 1.13
CA ILE A 24 -10.44 -7.87 2.29
C ILE A 24 -11.30 -9.10 2.57
N LEU A 25 -11.17 -9.64 3.78
CA LEU A 25 -11.99 -10.75 4.22
C LEU A 25 -13.47 -10.35 4.27
N GLY A 26 -14.30 -11.13 3.59
CA GLY A 26 -15.76 -10.94 3.56
C GLY A 26 -16.20 -9.70 2.77
N PHE A 27 -15.40 -9.24 1.80
CA PHE A 27 -15.72 -8.04 1.03
C PHE A 27 -17.05 -8.15 0.29
N LYS A 28 -17.33 -9.31 -0.33
CA LYS A 28 -18.59 -9.58 -1.03
C LYS A 28 -19.81 -9.42 -0.11
N GLU A 29 -19.74 -9.96 1.10
CA GLU A 29 -20.79 -9.88 2.10
C GLU A 29 -21.01 -8.42 2.54
N LYS A 30 -19.94 -7.64 2.70
CA LYS A 30 -20.03 -6.21 3.02
C LYS A 30 -20.71 -5.42 1.90
N VAL A 31 -20.36 -5.69 0.64
CA VAL A 31 -20.99 -5.06 -0.54
C VAL A 31 -22.47 -5.43 -0.63
N ASN A 32 -22.80 -6.72 -0.50
CA ASN A 32 -24.18 -7.19 -0.54
C ASN A 32 -25.03 -6.61 0.60
N SER A 33 -24.49 -6.55 1.81
CA SER A 33 -25.18 -5.97 2.96
C SER A 33 -25.45 -4.48 2.76
N ALA A 34 -24.47 -3.74 2.22
CA ALA A 34 -24.65 -2.32 1.91
C ALA A 34 -25.70 -2.09 0.82
N LYS A 35 -25.76 -2.98 -0.18
CA LYS A 35 -26.81 -2.96 -1.21
C LYS A 35 -28.19 -3.23 -0.61
N ASN A 36 -28.33 -4.25 0.22
CA ASN A 36 -29.60 -4.64 0.83
C ASN A 36 -30.14 -3.57 1.79
N LEU A 37 -29.26 -2.77 2.39
CA LEU A 37 -29.60 -1.66 3.29
C LEU A 37 -29.71 -0.31 2.57
N ASP A 38 -29.54 -0.26 1.24
CA ASP A 38 -29.52 0.97 0.42
C ASP A 38 -28.50 2.04 0.88
N ILE A 39 -27.36 1.59 1.41
CA ILE A 39 -26.25 2.44 1.88
C ILE A 39 -24.98 2.24 1.06
N SER A 40 -25.07 1.72 -0.17
CA SER A 40 -23.89 1.41 -1.01
C SER A 40 -22.94 2.59 -1.18
N ASN A 41 -23.47 3.80 -1.43
CA ASN A 41 -22.66 5.00 -1.61
C ASN A 41 -21.97 5.44 -0.30
N GLU A 42 -22.65 5.32 0.83
CA GLU A 42 -22.06 5.63 2.14
C GLU A 42 -20.94 4.63 2.47
N ARG A 43 -21.20 3.34 2.27
CA ARG A 43 -20.21 2.28 2.48
C ARG A 43 -18.98 2.48 1.58
N LEU A 44 -19.19 2.84 0.32
CA LEU A 44 -18.11 3.12 -0.62
C LEU A 44 -17.29 4.34 -0.17
N LYS A 45 -17.95 5.43 0.25
CA LYS A 45 -17.26 6.62 0.79
C LYS A 45 -16.42 6.26 2.02
N HIS A 46 -16.97 5.49 2.94
CA HIS A 46 -16.26 5.01 4.12
C HIS A 46 -15.08 4.12 3.74
N PHE A 47 -15.28 3.15 2.84
CA PHE A 47 -14.19 2.30 2.35
C PHE A 47 -13.06 3.12 1.72
N HIS A 48 -13.41 4.02 0.82
CA HIS A 48 -12.46 4.85 0.10
C HIS A 48 -11.69 5.79 1.05
N SER A 49 -12.34 6.37 2.06
CA SER A 49 -11.66 7.22 3.04
C SER A 49 -10.72 6.41 3.95
N SER A 50 -11.16 5.26 4.46
CA SER A 50 -10.33 4.33 5.25
C SER A 50 -9.10 3.88 4.46
N LEU A 51 -9.30 3.52 3.20
CA LEU A 51 -8.23 3.09 2.32
C LEU A 51 -7.24 4.22 2.06
N ARG A 52 -7.72 5.41 1.68
CA ARG A 52 -6.87 6.57 1.40
C ARG A 52 -5.99 6.92 2.61
N VAL A 53 -6.57 7.01 3.81
CA VAL A 53 -5.82 7.32 5.04
C VAL A 53 -4.77 6.24 5.33
N SER A 54 -5.12 4.98 5.17
CA SER A 54 -4.22 3.86 5.44
C SER A 54 -3.11 3.73 4.39
N ALA A 55 -3.41 3.96 3.11
CA ALA A 55 -2.44 3.92 2.02
C ALA A 55 -1.45 5.10 2.07
N ASN A 56 -1.92 6.30 2.42
CA ASN A 56 -1.03 7.46 2.62
C ASN A 56 0.03 7.19 3.71
N PHE A 57 -0.35 6.42 4.74
CA PHE A 57 0.57 5.98 5.78
C PHE A 57 1.64 5.02 5.26
N LEU A 58 1.26 4.08 4.38
CA LEU A 58 2.23 3.19 3.73
C LEU A 58 3.25 4.05 2.98
N GLU A 59 2.77 4.89 2.06
CA GLU A 59 3.56 5.71 1.13
C GLU A 59 4.48 6.76 1.79
N ASN A 60 4.52 6.84 3.13
CA ASN A 60 5.32 7.81 3.88
C ASN A 60 5.06 9.25 3.44
N LYS A 61 3.86 9.56 2.94
CA LYS A 61 3.46 10.93 2.64
C LYS A 61 3.40 11.69 3.97
N LYS A 62 4.50 12.38 4.30
CA LYS A 62 4.56 13.29 5.43
C LYS A 62 3.67 14.48 5.09
N TYR A 63 2.56 14.61 5.79
CA TYR A 63 1.81 15.85 5.86
C TYR A 63 2.48 16.75 6.89
N GLU A 64 3.01 17.90 6.47
CA GLU A 64 3.38 18.96 7.42
C GLU A 64 2.11 19.76 7.74
N LEU A 65 1.79 19.86 9.03
CA LEU A 65 0.84 20.84 9.53
C LEU A 65 1.52 22.21 9.46
N VAL A 66 1.21 22.98 8.42
CA VAL A 66 1.63 24.38 8.34
C VAL A 66 0.48 25.24 8.85
N THR A 67 0.68 25.87 10.01
CA THR A 67 -0.22 26.87 10.56
C THR A 67 0.29 28.26 10.20
N GLU A 68 -0.35 28.88 9.22
CA GLU A 68 -0.44 30.34 9.13
C GLU A 68 -1.91 30.66 9.42
N ASP A 69 -2.17 31.23 10.59
CA ASP A 69 -3.44 31.86 10.98
C ASP A 69 -4.72 31.00 11.00
N GLY A 70 -4.61 29.72 11.34
CA GLY A 70 -5.75 28.91 11.80
C GLY A 70 -6.57 28.20 10.71
N ILE A 71 -6.11 28.19 9.46
CA ILE A 71 -6.69 27.33 8.41
C ILE A 71 -5.66 26.25 8.05
N SER A 72 -6.01 24.99 8.30
CA SER A 72 -5.16 23.83 8.05
C SER A 72 -5.05 23.57 6.53
N VAL A 73 -3.93 23.95 5.93
CA VAL A 73 -3.61 23.57 4.54
C VAL A 73 -2.67 22.37 4.56
N ILE A 74 -3.13 21.26 3.99
CA ILE A 74 -2.36 20.02 3.82
C ILE A 74 -1.37 20.24 2.66
N LYS A 75 -0.07 20.43 2.95
CA LYS A 75 0.98 20.47 1.92
C LYS A 75 1.65 19.11 1.78
N GLU A 76 1.69 18.61 0.54
CA GLU A 76 2.40 17.39 0.13
C GLU A 76 3.90 17.71 0.02
N LYS A 77 4.75 17.04 0.80
CA LYS A 77 6.21 17.18 0.68
C LYS A 77 6.72 16.26 -0.43
N ASP A 78 7.70 16.74 -1.20
CA ASP A 78 8.22 16.14 -2.43
C ASP A 78 8.45 14.61 -2.37
N ALA A 79 8.19 13.99 -3.52
CA ALA A 79 8.14 12.55 -3.76
C ALA A 79 9.41 11.81 -3.30
N TYR A 80 9.32 11.12 -2.16
CA TYR A 80 10.29 10.08 -1.82
C TYR A 80 10.25 8.99 -2.90
N ILE A 81 11.44 8.54 -3.33
CA ILE A 81 11.59 7.25 -4.01
C ILE A 81 11.14 6.21 -2.97
N ASN A 82 9.97 5.62 -3.17
CA ASN A 82 9.59 4.49 -2.35
C ASN A 82 10.38 3.29 -2.84
N ASP A 83 11.07 2.61 -1.92
CA ASP A 83 11.82 1.38 -2.21
C ASP A 83 10.88 0.20 -2.60
N TYR A 84 9.57 0.43 -2.56
CA TYR A 84 8.54 -0.53 -2.91
C TYR A 84 7.45 0.15 -3.76
N SER A 85 6.70 -0.65 -4.51
CA SER A 85 5.51 -0.24 -5.25
C SER A 85 4.26 -0.77 -4.54
N LEU A 86 3.21 0.05 -4.46
CA LEU A 86 1.89 -0.32 -3.93
C LEU A 86 0.88 -0.20 -5.06
N ARG A 87 0.08 -1.25 -5.24
CA ARG A 87 -1.06 -1.25 -6.15
C ARG A 87 -2.30 -1.72 -5.45
N ILE A 88 -3.40 -1.06 -5.76
CA ILE A 88 -4.70 -1.35 -5.17
C ILE A 88 -5.70 -1.49 -6.31
N PHE A 89 -6.40 -2.62 -6.34
CA PHE A 89 -7.45 -2.88 -7.31
C PHE A 89 -8.66 -3.46 -6.59
N SER A 90 -9.77 -2.73 -6.57
CA SER A 90 -10.96 -3.09 -5.77
C SER A 90 -10.59 -3.30 -4.29
N ASP A 91 -10.67 -4.54 -3.83
CA ASP A 91 -10.39 -5.04 -2.49
C ASP A 91 -9.05 -5.76 -2.39
N CYS A 92 -8.30 -5.85 -3.49
CA CYS A 92 -6.97 -6.46 -3.56
C CYS A 92 -5.86 -5.41 -3.43
N PHE A 93 -4.81 -5.78 -2.71
CA PHE A 93 -3.62 -4.99 -2.44
C PHE A 93 -2.38 -5.79 -2.84
N VAL A 94 -1.47 -5.14 -3.56
CA VAL A 94 -0.19 -5.71 -3.94
C VAL A 94 0.92 -4.76 -3.53
N ILE A 95 1.87 -5.24 -2.74
CA ILE A 95 3.09 -4.51 -2.38
C ILE A 95 4.27 -5.29 -2.92
N GLY A 96 5.05 -4.67 -3.82
CA GLY A 96 6.27 -5.26 -4.36
C GLY A 96 7.48 -4.47 -3.89
N TYR A 97 8.41 -5.12 -3.20
CA TYR A 97 9.67 -4.53 -2.76
C TYR A 97 10.83 -5.29 -3.40
N PRO A 98 11.51 -4.71 -4.41
CA PRO A 98 12.68 -5.31 -5.03
C PRO A 98 13.80 -5.56 -4.02
N LEU A 99 14.34 -6.77 -4.02
CA LEU A 99 15.52 -7.10 -3.26
C LEU A 99 16.69 -6.27 -3.80
N LYS A 100 17.36 -5.55 -2.90
CA LYS A 100 18.54 -4.77 -3.28
C LYS A 100 19.73 -5.72 -3.36
N ASP A 101 20.38 -5.70 -4.52
CA ASP A 101 21.56 -6.52 -4.81
C ASP A 101 22.75 -6.02 -3.99
N TYR A 102 22.88 -6.51 -2.76
CA TYR A 102 24.06 -6.29 -1.95
C TYR A 102 24.92 -7.55 -1.96
N ASN A 103 25.93 -7.54 -2.83
CA ASN A 103 27.15 -8.29 -2.62
C ASN A 103 27.58 -8.09 -1.15
N LYS A 104 27.35 -9.08 -0.27
CA LYS A 104 28.09 -9.39 0.99
C LYS A 104 27.26 -10.27 1.93
N ILE A 105 27.75 -11.49 2.16
CA ILE A 105 27.73 -12.27 3.42
C ILE A 105 26.58 -11.89 4.38
N GLY A 106 25.41 -12.53 4.23
CA GLY A 106 24.24 -12.32 5.10
C GLY A 106 22.93 -12.85 4.48
N TRP A 107 21.84 -12.84 5.26
CA TRP A 107 20.50 -13.20 4.75
C TRP A 107 19.96 -12.08 3.84
N GLN A 108 19.90 -12.36 2.54
CA GLN A 108 19.36 -11.45 1.53
C GLN A 108 17.86 -11.21 1.79
N GLY A 109 17.41 -9.95 1.71
CA GLY A 109 16.00 -9.58 1.90
C GLY A 109 15.54 -9.37 3.34
N GLY A 110 16.42 -9.50 4.34
CA GLY A 110 16.03 -9.39 5.74
C GLY A 110 15.57 -7.99 6.17
N LYS A 111 16.15 -6.94 5.58
CA LYS A 111 15.72 -5.57 5.83
C LYS A 111 14.39 -5.28 5.14
N GLU A 112 14.26 -5.75 3.90
CA GLU A 112 13.09 -5.59 3.05
C GLU A 112 11.87 -6.29 3.66
N ILE A 113 12.02 -7.53 4.13
CA ILE A 113 10.93 -8.28 4.76
C ILE A 113 10.52 -7.66 6.08
N PHE A 114 11.47 -7.21 6.91
CA PHE A 114 11.17 -6.53 8.16
C PHE A 114 10.39 -5.24 7.90
N THR A 115 10.81 -4.46 6.91
CA THR A 115 10.14 -3.22 6.51
C THR A 115 8.72 -3.50 6.00
N ILE A 116 8.53 -4.51 5.16
CA ILE A 116 7.19 -4.92 4.69
C ILE A 116 6.32 -5.35 5.87
N MET A 117 6.84 -6.20 6.76
CA MET A 117 6.09 -6.71 7.91
C MET A 117 5.64 -5.58 8.84
N GLU A 118 6.54 -4.64 9.15
CA GLU A 118 6.22 -3.46 9.95
C GLU A 118 5.11 -2.64 9.27
N LYS A 119 5.26 -2.33 7.97
CA LYS A 119 4.30 -1.54 7.21
C LYS A 119 2.93 -2.21 7.12
N LEU A 120 2.91 -3.51 6.82
CA LEU A 120 1.68 -4.31 6.74
C LEU A 120 0.99 -4.42 8.09
N SER A 121 1.73 -4.61 9.19
CA SER A 121 1.14 -4.69 10.54
C SER A 121 0.37 -3.41 10.88
N GLN A 122 0.92 -2.25 10.53
CA GLN A 122 0.30 -0.95 10.78
C GLN A 122 -0.88 -0.69 9.82
N PHE A 123 -0.74 -1.07 8.55
CA PHE A 123 -1.83 -0.98 7.58
C PHE A 123 -3.02 -1.87 7.98
N GLN A 124 -2.74 -3.12 8.37
CA GLN A 124 -3.75 -4.06 8.86
C GLN A 124 -4.44 -3.54 10.11
N LEU A 125 -3.70 -3.00 11.09
CA LEU A 125 -4.30 -2.41 12.28
C LEU A 125 -5.27 -1.27 11.92
N ARG A 126 -4.85 -0.34 11.06
CA ARG A 126 -5.69 0.80 10.63
C ARG A 126 -6.94 0.35 9.89
N MET A 127 -6.80 -0.56 8.92
CA MET A 127 -7.94 -1.11 8.18
C MET A 127 -8.89 -1.86 9.12
N SER A 128 -8.36 -2.60 10.10
CA SER A 128 -9.16 -3.34 11.09
C SER A 128 -9.96 -2.40 11.99
N LEU A 129 -9.39 -1.26 12.40
CA LEU A 129 -10.11 -0.22 13.14
C LEU A 129 -11.26 0.39 12.34
N CYS A 130 -11.16 0.38 11.00
CA CYS A 130 -12.23 0.75 10.08
C CYS A 130 -13.17 -0.41 9.73
N GLY A 131 -13.04 -1.57 10.37
CA GLY A 131 -13.91 -2.73 10.14
C GLY A 131 -13.58 -3.51 8.85
N TYR A 132 -12.37 -3.38 8.31
CA TYR A 132 -11.86 -4.14 7.18
C TYR A 132 -10.66 -5.00 7.62
N LEU A 133 -10.86 -6.31 7.65
CA LEU A 133 -9.78 -7.24 7.97
C LEU A 133 -9.09 -7.67 6.67
N LEU A 134 -7.76 -7.60 6.66
CA LEU A 134 -6.95 -8.05 5.53
C LEU A 134 -6.58 -9.52 5.69
N ARG A 135 -6.53 -10.24 4.57
CA ARG A 135 -6.06 -11.62 4.47
C ARG A 135 -5.16 -11.74 3.26
N GLY A 136 -4.10 -12.53 3.34
CA GLY A 136 -3.19 -12.68 2.22
C GLY A 136 -1.93 -13.46 2.54
N ALA A 137 -0.92 -13.29 1.71
CA ALA A 137 0.36 -13.96 1.82
C ALA A 137 1.52 -13.05 1.42
N ILE A 138 2.70 -13.38 1.94
CA ILE A 138 3.97 -12.78 1.54
C ILE A 138 4.79 -13.87 0.88
N THR A 139 5.35 -13.56 -0.29
CA THR A 139 6.14 -14.46 -1.12
C THR A 139 7.41 -13.76 -1.57
N ILE A 140 8.39 -14.54 -2.03
CA ILE A 140 9.63 -14.04 -2.62
C ILE A 140 9.72 -14.66 -4.01
N GLY A 141 10.02 -13.84 -5.01
CA GLY A 141 10.23 -14.30 -6.38
C GLY A 141 10.33 -13.15 -7.38
N GLU A 142 10.50 -13.52 -8.64
CA GLU A 142 10.49 -12.59 -9.76
C GLU A 142 9.15 -11.86 -9.89
N LEU A 143 9.19 -10.52 -9.87
CA LEU A 143 8.04 -9.64 -9.94
C LEU A 143 8.32 -8.44 -10.84
N TYR A 144 7.29 -8.03 -11.58
CA TYR A 144 7.20 -6.72 -12.20
C TYR A 144 5.89 -6.08 -11.79
N MET A 145 5.91 -4.78 -11.51
CA MET A 145 4.72 -4.00 -11.18
C MET A 145 4.80 -2.63 -11.82
N ASP A 146 3.71 -2.18 -12.43
CA ASP A 146 3.56 -0.80 -12.87
C ASP A 146 2.28 -0.15 -12.32
N ASN A 147 2.16 1.16 -12.52
CA ASN A 147 0.93 1.90 -12.26
C ASN A 147 -0.15 1.52 -13.29
N ASP A 148 0.26 1.28 -14.54
CA ASP A 148 -0.65 1.05 -15.67
C ASP A 148 -0.98 -0.44 -15.90
N ILE A 149 -0.07 -1.36 -15.53
CA ILE A 149 -0.16 -2.80 -15.82
C ILE A 149 -0.04 -3.62 -14.56
#